data_AF-A0A455AHQ5-F1
#
_entry.id   AF-A0A455AHQ5-F1
#
_cell.length_a   1.000
_cell.length_b   1.000
_cell.length_c   1.000
_cell.angle_alpha   90.00
_cell.angle_beta   90.00
_cell.angle_gamma   90.00
#
_symmetry.space_group_name_H-M   'P 1'
#
loop_
_entity.id
_entity.type
_entity.pdbx_description
1 polymer ?
#
loop_
_entity_poly.entity_id
_entity_poly.type
_entity_poly.pdbx_seq_one_letter_code
_entity_poly.pdbx_strand_id
1 'polypeptide(L)'
;MAQLPRLSRSGAPPLWDPASPAPTSGPRPRLWEGQDVLARWTDGLLYLGTIKKVDSAREVCLVQFEDDSQFLVLWKDISPAALPGEELLCCVCRSETVVPGNRLVSCEKCRHAYHQDCHVPRAPAPGEGEGTSWVCRQCVFAIATKRGGALKKGPYARAMLGMKLSLPYGLKGLDWDAGHLSNRQQSYCYCGGPGEWNLKMLQCRSCLQWFHEACTQCLSKPLLYGDRFYEFECCVCRGGPEKVRRLQLRWVDVAHLVLYHLSVCCKKKYFDFDREILPFTSENWDSLLLGELSDTPKGERSSRLLSALNSHKDRFISGREIKKRKCLFGLHARIPPPVEPPTGDGAPTRPQCLHHPPALTRVTRAAAATTSGPQMPAACPGQCTSCLQPAVPSGCSLPSTPLPAPQGPLGMVNPQTGHPWNFTLVFPQTSLKVPPTR
;
A
#
# COMPACT_ATOMS: atom_id res chain seq x y z
N MET A 1 -44.58 19.46 46.97
CA MET A 1 -44.57 18.26 47.85
C MET A 1 -45.76 17.39 47.51
N ALA A 2 -45.68 16.08 47.79
CA ALA A 2 -46.69 15.04 47.52
C ALA A 2 -46.96 14.76 46.01
N GLN A 3 -47.18 13.51 45.55
CA GLN A 3 -46.79 12.20 46.09
C GLN A 3 -46.79 11.18 44.92
N LEU A 4 -45.91 10.18 44.94
CA LEU A 4 -45.85 9.11 43.93
C LEU A 4 -46.99 8.10 44.08
N PRO A 5 -47.47 7.53 42.97
CA PRO A 5 -47.81 6.10 42.99
C PRO A 5 -47.36 5.31 41.75
N ARG A 6 -46.75 4.15 42.03
CA ARG A 6 -46.79 2.86 41.30
C ARG A 6 -46.43 2.84 39.79
N LEU A 7 -45.24 2.31 39.52
CA LEU A 7 -44.85 1.75 38.22
C LEU A 7 -45.64 0.46 37.91
N SER A 8 -46.32 0.43 36.76
CA SER A 8 -46.89 -0.79 36.15
C SER A 8 -45.97 -1.35 35.07
N ARG A 9 -45.94 -2.68 34.93
CA ARG A 9 -45.11 -3.38 33.93
C ARG A 9 -45.53 -3.05 32.49
N SER A 10 -44.55 -2.81 31.62
CA SER A 10 -44.61 -2.86 30.14
C SER A 10 -43.16 -2.89 29.63
N GLY A 11 -42.75 -3.69 28.64
CA GLY A 11 -43.35 -4.83 27.96
C GLY A 11 -42.21 -5.71 27.41
N ALA A 12 -42.48 -6.97 27.05
CA ALA A 12 -41.45 -7.88 26.54
C ALA A 12 -40.99 -7.51 25.10
N PRO A 13 -39.75 -7.83 24.69
CA PRO A 13 -39.33 -7.68 23.30
C PRO A 13 -40.13 -8.64 22.39
N PRO A 14 -40.36 -8.28 21.12
CA PRO A 14 -41.17 -9.09 20.21
C PRO A 14 -40.51 -10.45 19.94
N LEU A 15 -41.36 -11.49 19.89
CA LEU A 15 -40.97 -12.82 19.47
C LEU A 15 -40.52 -12.82 17.99
N TRP A 16 -39.63 -13.75 17.65
CA TRP A 16 -39.24 -14.02 16.27
C TRP A 16 -40.44 -14.51 15.46
N ASP A 17 -40.59 -14.00 14.23
CA ASP A 17 -41.68 -14.35 13.32
C ASP A 17 -41.14 -15.29 12.22
N PRO A 18 -41.55 -16.58 12.14
CA PRO A 18 -40.89 -17.55 11.26
C PRO A 18 -41.21 -17.39 9.76
N ALA A 19 -42.02 -16.40 9.37
CA ALA A 19 -42.67 -16.30 8.06
C ALA A 19 -42.15 -15.14 7.19
N SER A 20 -40.83 -14.99 7.06
CA SER A 20 -40.24 -14.21 5.97
C SER A 20 -39.98 -15.11 4.75
N PRO A 21 -40.47 -14.77 3.54
CA PRO A 21 -40.22 -15.59 2.36
C PRO A 21 -38.73 -15.66 2.05
N ALA A 22 -38.21 -16.87 1.83
CA ALA A 22 -36.81 -17.09 1.52
C ALA A 22 -36.43 -16.28 0.24
N PRO A 23 -35.29 -15.56 0.24
CA PRO A 23 -34.86 -14.85 -0.95
C PRO A 23 -34.61 -15.85 -2.08
N THR A 24 -35.22 -15.54 -3.23
CA THR A 24 -35.21 -16.34 -4.45
C THR A 24 -33.82 -16.83 -4.87
N SER A 25 -33.78 -18.06 -5.39
CA SER A 25 -32.57 -18.79 -5.82
C SER A 25 -31.87 -18.19 -7.04
N GLY A 26 -31.27 -17.01 -6.87
CA GLY A 26 -30.22 -16.50 -7.76
C GLY A 26 -28.83 -16.82 -7.19
N PRO A 27 -27.77 -16.84 -8.03
CA PRO A 27 -26.40 -16.97 -7.53
C PRO A 27 -26.06 -15.76 -6.65
N ARG A 28 -25.85 -16.01 -5.35
CA ARG A 28 -25.55 -14.95 -4.38
C ARG A 28 -24.22 -14.28 -4.75
N PRO A 29 -24.14 -12.94 -4.84
CA PRO A 29 -22.90 -12.25 -5.15
C PRO A 29 -21.85 -12.52 -4.05
N ARG A 30 -20.57 -12.57 -4.42
CA ARG A 30 -19.46 -12.78 -3.46
C ARG A 30 -19.44 -11.73 -2.34
N LEU A 31 -19.80 -10.49 -2.68
CA LEU A 31 -19.78 -9.32 -1.81
C LEU A 31 -21.19 -8.70 -1.75
N TRP A 32 -21.67 -8.36 -0.55
CA TRP A 32 -22.98 -7.71 -0.34
C TRP A 32 -22.95 -6.71 0.82
N GLU A 33 -23.93 -5.80 0.87
CA GLU A 33 -24.06 -4.81 1.95
C GLU A 33 -24.44 -5.47 3.28
N GLY A 34 -23.84 -5.01 4.39
CA GLY A 34 -23.96 -5.63 5.71
C GLY A 34 -23.08 -6.87 5.93
N GLN A 35 -22.25 -7.26 4.96
CA GLN A 35 -21.30 -8.37 5.11
C GLN A 35 -20.04 -7.93 5.87
N ASP A 36 -19.65 -8.71 6.89
CA ASP A 36 -18.36 -8.56 7.56
C ASP A 36 -17.22 -9.21 6.77
N VAL A 37 -16.11 -8.49 6.68
CA VAL A 37 -14.98 -8.83 5.82
C VAL A 37 -13.64 -8.45 6.46
N LEU A 38 -12.59 -9.16 6.09
CA LEU A 38 -11.21 -8.72 6.28
C LEU A 38 -10.76 -7.95 5.04
N ALA A 39 -10.55 -6.65 5.18
CA ALA A 39 -10.06 -5.77 4.13
C ALA A 39 -8.55 -5.53 4.30
N ARG A 40 -7.78 -5.64 3.21
CA ARG A 40 -6.34 -5.34 3.21
C ARG A 40 -6.09 -3.85 3.04
N TRP A 41 -5.22 -3.30 3.87
CA TRP A 41 -4.82 -1.90 3.83
C TRP A 41 -3.47 -1.64 3.11
N THR A 42 -3.12 -0.36 2.91
CA THR A 42 -1.87 0.11 2.27
C THR A 42 -0.59 -0.18 3.07
N ASP A 43 -0.69 -0.73 4.28
CA ASP A 43 0.42 -1.29 5.05
C ASP A 43 0.60 -2.81 4.84
N GLY A 44 -0.27 -3.42 4.03
CA GLY A 44 -0.31 -4.86 3.74
C GLY A 44 -1.00 -5.72 4.82
N LEU A 45 -1.50 -5.12 5.92
CA LEU A 45 -2.22 -5.81 6.98
C LEU A 45 -3.71 -5.96 6.65
N LEU A 46 -4.38 -6.85 7.38
CA LEU A 46 -5.84 -7.05 7.31
C LEU A 46 -6.51 -6.40 8.51
N TYR A 47 -7.63 -5.73 8.24
CA TYR A 47 -8.48 -5.08 9.23
C TYR A 47 -9.92 -5.55 9.07
N LEU A 48 -10.64 -5.69 10.18
CA LEU A 48 -12.05 -6.04 10.18
C LEU A 48 -12.89 -4.82 9.76
N GLY A 49 -13.94 -5.06 8.98
CA GLY A 49 -14.94 -4.05 8.66
C GLY A 49 -16.18 -4.65 8.02
N THR A 50 -17.22 -3.83 7.91
CA THR A 50 -18.51 -4.21 7.32
C THR A 50 -18.72 -3.44 6.01
N ILE A 51 -19.10 -4.13 4.94
CA ILE A 51 -19.45 -3.49 3.66
C ILE A 51 -20.71 -2.64 3.85
N LYS A 52 -20.63 -1.36 3.46
CA LYS A 52 -21.75 -0.40 3.46
C LYS A 52 -22.33 -0.11 2.08
N LYS A 53 -21.51 -0.20 1.02
CA LYS A 53 -21.94 -0.10 -0.38
C LYS A 53 -21.10 -0.99 -1.28
N VAL A 54 -21.70 -1.57 -2.33
CA VAL A 54 -20.99 -2.29 -3.39
C VAL A 54 -21.07 -1.51 -4.70
N ASP A 55 -19.93 -1.29 -5.36
CA ASP A 55 -19.83 -0.61 -6.65
C ASP A 55 -19.20 -1.57 -7.67
N SER A 56 -20.05 -2.16 -8.52
CA SER A 56 -19.66 -3.10 -9.57
C SER A 56 -19.04 -2.43 -10.81
N ALA A 57 -19.23 -1.13 -11.01
CA ALA A 57 -18.66 -0.40 -12.14
C ALA A 57 -17.18 -0.08 -11.92
N ARG A 58 -16.76 0.09 -10.65
CA ARG A 58 -15.37 0.37 -10.25
C ARG A 58 -14.68 -0.78 -9.51
N GLU A 59 -15.37 -1.92 -9.34
CA GLU A 59 -14.91 -3.09 -8.57
C GLU A 59 -14.39 -2.73 -7.16
N VAL A 60 -15.14 -1.86 -6.45
CA VAL A 60 -14.85 -1.45 -5.07
C VAL A 60 -16.06 -1.68 -4.16
N CYS A 61 -15.80 -1.74 -2.86
CA CYS A 61 -16.82 -1.57 -1.83
C CYS A 61 -16.47 -0.40 -0.91
N LEU A 62 -17.47 0.32 -0.43
CA LEU A 62 -17.32 1.20 0.74
C LEU A 62 -17.34 0.31 1.98
N VAL A 63 -16.25 0.27 2.74
CA VAL A 63 -16.11 -0.53 3.96
C VAL A 63 -16.00 0.42 5.15
N GLN A 64 -16.78 0.18 6.20
CA GLN A 64 -16.61 0.82 7.51
C GLN A 64 -15.76 -0.10 8.40
N PHE A 65 -14.72 0.45 9.01
CA PHE A 65 -13.81 -0.27 9.91
C PHE A 65 -14.24 -0.12 11.38
N GLU A 66 -13.56 -0.82 12.29
CA GLU A 66 -13.83 -0.83 13.74
C GLU A 66 -13.70 0.55 14.44
N ASP A 67 -13.03 1.52 13.82
CA ASP A 67 -12.92 2.91 14.31
C ASP A 67 -13.90 3.89 13.62
N ASP A 68 -14.96 3.36 13.03
CA ASP A 68 -15.99 4.05 12.23
C ASP A 68 -15.48 4.76 10.97
N SER A 69 -14.18 4.70 10.65
CA SER A 69 -13.65 5.24 9.40
C SER A 69 -14.18 4.47 8.19
N GLN A 70 -14.39 5.18 7.07
CA GLN A 70 -15.00 4.60 5.86
C GLN A 70 -14.16 4.89 4.62
N PHE A 71 -13.79 3.83 3.89
CA PHE A 71 -12.97 3.95 2.69
C PHE A 71 -13.42 3.00 1.57
N LEU A 72 -13.10 3.37 0.33
CA LEU A 72 -13.28 2.50 -0.84
C LEU A 72 -12.14 1.50 -0.88
N VAL A 73 -12.48 0.21 -0.91
CA VAL A 73 -11.53 -0.91 -0.98
C VAL A 73 -11.81 -1.73 -2.24
N LEU A 74 -10.77 -2.06 -3.01
CA LEU A 74 -10.87 -2.89 -4.21
C LEU A 74 -11.30 -4.32 -3.86
N TRP A 75 -12.13 -4.95 -4.70
CA TRP A 75 -12.62 -6.32 -4.47
C TRP A 75 -11.51 -7.36 -4.27
N LYS A 76 -10.34 -7.18 -4.90
CA LYS A 76 -9.15 -8.04 -4.74
C LYS A 76 -8.59 -8.05 -3.31
N ASP A 77 -8.88 -7.00 -2.54
CA ASP A 77 -8.40 -6.80 -1.18
C ASP A 77 -9.44 -7.10 -0.09
N ILE A 78 -10.63 -7.57 -0.50
CA ILE A 78 -11.73 -7.93 0.40
C ILE A 78 -11.85 -9.44 0.50
N SER A 79 -11.68 -9.95 1.73
CA SER A 79 -11.80 -11.37 2.08
C SER A 79 -12.98 -11.59 3.02
N PRO A 80 -14.14 -12.09 2.53
CA PRO A 80 -15.22 -12.50 3.41
C PRO A 80 -14.86 -13.77 4.19
N ALA A 81 -15.64 -14.08 5.23
CA ALA A 81 -15.62 -15.39 5.88
C ALA A 81 -16.22 -16.48 4.97
N ALA A 82 -15.79 -17.73 5.15
CA ALA A 82 -16.40 -18.88 4.49
C ALA A 82 -17.82 -19.08 5.04
N LEU A 83 -18.82 -19.26 4.17
CA LEU A 83 -20.16 -19.61 4.61
C LEU A 83 -20.31 -21.13 4.83
N PRO A 84 -21.15 -21.58 5.77
CA PRO A 84 -21.57 -22.98 5.84
C PRO A 84 -22.13 -23.46 4.50
N GLY A 85 -21.66 -24.60 4.02
CA GLY A 85 -22.01 -25.15 2.71
C GLY A 85 -21.09 -24.74 1.55
N GLU A 86 -20.22 -23.73 1.69
CA GLU A 86 -19.21 -23.39 0.66
C GLU A 86 -17.94 -24.26 0.75
N GLU A 87 -17.95 -25.33 1.56
CA GLU A 87 -16.79 -26.20 1.83
C GLU A 87 -16.32 -27.00 0.60
N LEU A 88 -17.22 -27.22 -0.37
CA LEU A 88 -16.95 -27.90 -1.65
C LEU A 88 -16.62 -26.93 -2.80
N LEU A 89 -16.73 -25.62 -2.58
CA LEU A 89 -16.49 -24.59 -3.59
C LEU A 89 -15.07 -24.04 -3.46
N CYS A 90 -14.32 -23.99 -4.57
CA CYS A 90 -13.10 -23.21 -4.57
C CYS A 90 -13.42 -21.73 -4.40
N CYS A 91 -12.89 -21.09 -3.35
CA CYS A 91 -13.21 -19.70 -3.02
C CYS A 91 -12.68 -18.67 -4.05
N VAL A 92 -11.80 -19.12 -4.96
CA VAL A 92 -11.22 -18.33 -6.06
C VAL A 92 -12.08 -18.42 -7.32
N CYS A 93 -12.25 -19.61 -7.90
CA CYS A 93 -12.95 -19.80 -9.18
C CYS A 93 -14.45 -20.12 -9.06
N ARG A 94 -14.96 -20.32 -7.83
CA ARG A 94 -16.37 -20.64 -7.51
C ARG A 94 -16.91 -21.92 -8.17
N SER A 95 -16.02 -22.89 -8.43
CA SER A 95 -16.37 -24.20 -8.98
C SER A 95 -16.09 -25.34 -7.99
N GLU A 96 -16.93 -26.37 -8.05
CA GLU A 96 -16.77 -27.66 -7.35
C GLU A 96 -16.07 -28.71 -8.23
N THR A 97 -15.89 -28.45 -9.52
CA THR A 97 -15.36 -29.42 -10.49
C THR A 97 -13.91 -29.80 -10.14
N VAL A 98 -13.68 -31.07 -9.82
CA VAL A 98 -12.34 -31.61 -9.55
C VAL A 98 -11.88 -32.47 -10.71
N VAL A 99 -10.62 -32.30 -11.12
CA VAL A 99 -9.96 -33.14 -12.14
C VAL A 99 -8.75 -33.86 -11.53
N PRO A 100 -8.33 -35.02 -12.08
CA PRO A 100 -7.09 -35.67 -11.67
C PRO A 100 -5.90 -34.70 -11.74
N GLY A 101 -5.11 -34.63 -10.67
CA GLY A 101 -3.99 -33.68 -10.58
C GLY A 101 -4.34 -32.25 -10.16
N ASN A 102 -5.61 -31.86 -10.03
CA ASN A 102 -6.01 -30.56 -9.48
C ASN A 102 -7.21 -30.71 -8.55
N ARG A 103 -6.96 -31.24 -7.34
CA ARG A 103 -7.98 -31.48 -6.32
C ARG A 103 -8.30 -30.22 -5.52
N LEU A 104 -9.43 -30.25 -4.80
CA LEU A 104 -9.71 -29.26 -3.75
C LEU A 104 -8.89 -29.56 -2.50
N VAL A 105 -8.36 -28.50 -1.86
CA VAL A 105 -7.57 -28.53 -0.64
C VAL A 105 -8.10 -27.46 0.31
N SER A 106 -8.53 -27.86 1.50
CA SER A 106 -9.14 -26.96 2.49
C SER A 106 -8.09 -26.38 3.44
N CYS A 107 -8.14 -25.07 3.68
CA CYS A 107 -7.27 -24.41 4.63
C CYS A 107 -7.69 -24.74 6.07
N GLU A 108 -6.76 -25.24 6.90
CA GLU A 108 -7.04 -25.59 8.30
C GLU A 108 -7.57 -24.39 9.12
N LYS A 109 -7.13 -23.17 8.80
CA LYS A 109 -7.44 -21.95 9.58
C LYS A 109 -8.75 -21.26 9.18
N CYS A 110 -9.00 -21.04 7.89
CA CYS A 110 -10.20 -20.32 7.43
C CYS A 110 -11.26 -21.21 6.77
N ARG A 111 -11.03 -22.53 6.70
CA ARG A 111 -11.92 -23.56 6.11
C ARG A 111 -12.29 -23.43 4.63
N HIS A 112 -12.05 -22.29 3.99
CA HIS A 112 -12.09 -22.13 2.53
C HIS A 112 -11.32 -23.23 1.80
N ALA A 113 -11.93 -23.78 0.75
CA ALA A 113 -11.30 -24.70 -0.18
C ALA A 113 -10.67 -23.96 -1.37
N TYR A 114 -9.59 -24.53 -1.89
CA TYR A 114 -8.85 -24.07 -3.06
C TYR A 114 -8.58 -25.24 -3.99
N HIS A 115 -8.80 -25.10 -5.30
CA HIS A 115 -8.11 -25.98 -6.24
C HIS A 115 -6.60 -25.77 -6.09
N GLN A 116 -5.81 -26.83 -6.23
CA GLN A 116 -4.35 -26.76 -6.12
C GLN A 116 -3.75 -25.65 -7.00
N ASP A 117 -4.21 -25.54 -8.25
CA ASP A 117 -3.73 -24.54 -9.22
C ASP A 117 -4.39 -23.16 -9.08
N CYS A 118 -5.49 -23.05 -8.34
CA CYS A 118 -6.09 -21.74 -7.98
C CYS A 118 -5.35 -21.07 -6.81
N HIS A 119 -4.42 -21.76 -6.15
CA HIS A 119 -3.61 -21.22 -5.06
C HIS A 119 -2.19 -20.87 -5.55
N VAL A 120 -1.58 -19.81 -4.98
CA VAL A 120 -0.20 -19.39 -5.30
C VAL A 120 0.71 -19.41 -4.06
N PRO A 121 1.82 -20.19 -4.07
CA PRO A 121 2.16 -21.23 -5.06
C PRO A 121 1.15 -22.41 -5.02
N ARG A 122 1.18 -23.30 -6.02
CA ARG A 122 0.28 -24.46 -6.12
C ARG A 122 0.19 -25.22 -4.79
N ALA A 123 -1.02 -25.52 -4.33
CA ALA A 123 -1.20 -26.22 -3.05
C ALA A 123 -0.76 -27.70 -3.13
N PRO A 124 -0.13 -28.26 -2.08
CA PRO A 124 0.21 -29.68 -2.04
C PRO A 124 -1.06 -30.53 -2.08
N ALA A 125 -0.99 -31.76 -2.59
CA ALA A 125 -2.14 -32.65 -2.51
C ALA A 125 -2.40 -33.06 -1.04
N PRO A 126 -3.63 -33.46 -0.68
CA PRO A 126 -3.92 -33.95 0.66
C PRO A 126 -3.00 -35.14 1.02
N GLY A 127 -2.14 -34.94 2.03
CA GLY A 127 -1.15 -35.93 2.49
C GLY A 127 0.28 -35.75 1.94
N GLU A 128 0.52 -34.85 0.98
CA GLU A 128 1.85 -34.65 0.35
C GLU A 128 2.65 -33.45 0.91
N GLY A 129 2.17 -32.80 1.98
CA GLY A 129 2.85 -31.66 2.60
C GLY A 129 3.92 -32.07 3.62
N GLU A 130 4.84 -31.15 3.97
CA GLU A 130 5.82 -31.30 5.07
C GLU A 130 5.19 -31.41 6.48
N GLY A 131 3.88 -31.61 6.58
CA GLY A 131 3.12 -31.76 7.83
C GLY A 131 1.65 -32.12 7.55
N THR A 132 0.95 -32.58 8.59
CA THR A 132 -0.45 -33.05 8.51
C THR A 132 -1.49 -31.98 8.22
N SER A 133 -1.15 -30.69 8.28
CA SER A 133 -2.09 -29.61 7.97
C SER A 133 -1.50 -28.51 7.08
N TRP A 134 -2.33 -27.99 6.18
CA TRP A 134 -2.00 -26.94 5.24
C TRP A 134 -2.76 -25.65 5.55
N VAL A 135 -2.08 -24.51 5.37
CA VAL A 135 -2.61 -23.17 5.62
C VAL A 135 -2.41 -22.32 4.37
N CYS A 136 -3.50 -21.75 3.84
CA CYS A 136 -3.46 -20.94 2.64
C CYS A 136 -2.67 -19.64 2.82
N ARG A 137 -2.23 -19.05 1.70
CA ARG A 137 -1.49 -17.79 1.63
C ARG A 137 -2.10 -16.69 2.49
N GLN A 138 -3.42 -16.52 2.42
CA GLN A 138 -4.13 -15.46 3.14
C GLN A 138 -3.96 -15.60 4.66
N CYS A 139 -4.12 -16.80 5.21
CA CYS A 139 -3.93 -17.08 6.63
C CYS A 139 -2.45 -17.05 7.05
N VAL A 140 -1.53 -17.52 6.20
CA VAL A 140 -0.08 -17.41 6.47
C VAL A 140 0.32 -15.94 6.59
N PHE A 141 -0.13 -15.08 5.68
CA PHE A 141 0.13 -13.64 5.76
C PHE A 141 -0.55 -13.02 6.99
N ALA A 142 -1.85 -13.25 7.21
CA ALA A 142 -2.57 -12.71 8.38
C ALA A 142 -1.87 -13.00 9.72
N ILE A 143 -1.34 -14.21 9.88
CA ILE A 143 -0.60 -14.62 11.08
C ILE A 143 0.81 -14.02 11.11
N ALA A 144 1.55 -14.04 9.99
CA ALA A 144 2.97 -13.69 9.96
C ALA A 144 3.27 -12.19 9.81
N THR A 145 2.43 -11.40 9.12
CA THR A 145 2.65 -9.96 8.93
C THR A 145 2.43 -9.18 10.23
N LYS A 146 3.33 -8.26 10.57
CA LYS A 146 3.25 -7.40 11.76
C LYS A 146 3.87 -6.02 11.47
N ARG A 147 3.37 -4.96 12.11
CA ARG A 147 4.00 -3.62 12.06
C ARG A 147 5.45 -3.72 12.54
N GLY A 148 6.38 -3.05 11.87
CA GLY A 148 7.82 -3.15 12.12
C GLY A 148 8.55 -4.31 11.44
N GLY A 149 7.82 -5.27 10.84
CA GLY A 149 8.40 -6.43 10.15
C GLY A 149 7.68 -7.73 10.51
N ALA A 150 7.57 -8.64 9.54
CA ALA A 150 6.94 -9.95 9.73
C ALA A 150 7.74 -10.89 10.64
N LEU A 151 7.08 -11.95 11.13
CA LEU A 151 7.70 -12.99 11.95
C LEU A 151 8.94 -13.60 11.26
N LYS A 152 10.06 -13.64 11.98
CA LYS A 152 11.35 -14.15 11.47
C LYS A 152 11.65 -15.61 11.84
N LYS A 153 10.94 -16.18 12.82
CA LYS A 153 11.16 -17.52 13.36
C LYS A 153 9.84 -18.27 13.52
N GLY A 154 9.91 -19.60 13.60
CA GLY A 154 8.73 -20.48 13.76
C GLY A 154 8.14 -20.98 12.43
N PRO A 155 7.09 -21.82 12.47
CA PRO A 155 6.50 -22.44 11.29
C PRO A 155 5.89 -21.43 10.32
N TYR A 156 5.11 -20.45 10.82
CA TYR A 156 4.50 -19.42 9.96
C TYR A 156 5.53 -18.51 9.28
N ALA A 157 6.68 -18.25 9.91
CA ALA A 157 7.76 -17.49 9.28
C ALA A 157 8.38 -18.25 8.08
N ARG A 158 8.56 -19.57 8.22
CA ARG A 158 9.04 -20.45 7.12
C ARG A 158 7.99 -20.59 6.02
N ALA A 159 6.73 -20.83 6.38
CA ALA A 159 5.62 -20.87 5.42
C ALA A 159 5.49 -19.55 4.66
N MET A 160 5.62 -18.40 5.34
CA MET A 160 5.57 -17.09 4.69
C MET A 160 6.72 -16.91 3.71
N LEU A 161 7.95 -17.33 4.06
CA LEU A 161 9.08 -17.29 3.13
C LEU A 161 8.80 -18.10 1.86
N GLY A 162 8.29 -19.33 1.98
CA GLY A 162 7.88 -20.15 0.83
C GLY A 162 6.81 -19.48 -0.02
N MET A 163 5.77 -18.92 0.61
CA MET A 163 4.71 -18.16 -0.09
C MET A 163 5.28 -16.92 -0.82
N LYS A 164 6.31 -16.26 -0.28
CA LYS A 164 6.96 -15.07 -0.83
C LYS A 164 7.86 -15.35 -2.05
N LEU A 165 8.12 -16.61 -2.39
CA LEU A 165 8.83 -16.99 -3.63
C LEU A 165 7.96 -16.81 -4.89
N SER A 166 6.64 -16.63 -4.73
CA SER A 166 5.70 -16.41 -5.85
C SER A 166 4.81 -15.19 -5.58
N LEU A 167 4.49 -14.43 -6.64
CA LEU A 167 3.54 -13.32 -6.59
C LEU A 167 2.15 -13.80 -7.02
N PRO A 168 1.06 -13.34 -6.37
CA PRO A 168 -0.32 -13.67 -6.77
C PRO A 168 -0.83 -12.79 -7.94
N TYR A 169 0.07 -12.17 -8.70
CA TYR A 169 -0.22 -11.28 -9.82
C TYR A 169 0.97 -11.24 -10.80
N GLY A 170 0.71 -10.89 -12.07
CA GLY A 170 1.73 -10.78 -13.10
C GLY A 170 2.44 -9.42 -13.10
N LEU A 171 3.71 -9.38 -12.67
CA LEU A 171 4.49 -8.14 -12.56
C LEU A 171 4.63 -7.37 -13.89
N LYS A 172 4.70 -8.09 -15.03
CA LYS A 172 4.81 -7.50 -16.38
C LYS A 172 3.53 -6.79 -16.86
N GLY A 173 2.38 -7.04 -16.22
CA GLY A 173 1.08 -6.47 -16.60
C GLY A 173 0.64 -5.29 -15.74
N LEU A 174 1.56 -4.61 -15.07
CA LEU A 174 1.29 -3.45 -14.22
C LEU A 174 1.56 -2.15 -14.98
N ASP A 175 0.58 -1.25 -14.98
CA ASP A 175 0.68 0.06 -15.62
C ASP A 175 1.25 1.08 -14.62
N TRP A 176 2.56 1.30 -14.67
CA TRP A 176 3.28 2.19 -13.75
C TRP A 176 3.27 3.66 -14.18
N ASP A 177 3.34 4.57 -13.21
CA ASP A 177 3.70 5.96 -13.47
C ASP A 177 5.16 6.14 -13.92
N ALA A 178 5.49 7.34 -14.43
CA ALA A 178 6.81 7.66 -14.95
C ALA A 178 7.95 7.60 -13.90
N GLY A 179 7.62 7.66 -12.60
CA GLY A 179 8.59 7.53 -11.51
C GLY A 179 8.76 6.10 -11.01
N HIS A 180 7.97 5.14 -11.52
CA HIS A 180 7.84 3.78 -10.99
C HIS A 180 7.45 3.78 -9.49
N LEU A 181 6.58 4.71 -9.09
CA LEU A 181 6.15 4.94 -7.71
C LEU A 181 4.79 4.31 -7.40
N SER A 182 3.87 4.35 -8.35
CA SER A 182 2.53 3.78 -8.26
C SER A 182 2.11 3.09 -9.56
N ASN A 183 1.18 2.13 -9.46
CA ASN A 183 0.56 1.48 -10.61
C ASN A 183 -0.98 1.49 -10.55
N ARG A 184 -1.62 1.53 -11.73
CA ARG A 184 -3.09 1.62 -11.90
C ARG A 184 -3.84 0.48 -11.20
N GLN A 185 -3.26 -0.72 -11.21
CA GLN A 185 -3.81 -1.94 -10.61
C GLN A 185 -3.74 -1.95 -9.08
N GLN A 186 -3.09 -0.95 -8.46
CA GLN A 186 -2.78 -0.90 -7.02
C GLN A 186 -2.28 -2.25 -6.47
N SER A 187 -1.36 -2.88 -7.20
CA SER A 187 -0.86 -4.22 -6.91
C SER A 187 0.61 -4.17 -6.56
N TYR A 188 0.90 -4.35 -5.27
CA TYR A 188 2.24 -4.23 -4.70
C TYR A 188 2.60 -5.43 -3.81
N CYS A 189 3.89 -5.54 -3.50
CA CYS A 189 4.45 -6.47 -2.51
C CYS A 189 4.18 -7.95 -2.83
N TYR A 190 4.53 -8.85 -1.92
CA TYR A 190 4.19 -10.28 -2.02
C TYR A 190 2.69 -10.55 -1.82
N CYS A 191 1.97 -9.64 -1.15
CA CYS A 191 0.55 -9.82 -0.84
C CYS A 191 -0.40 -9.47 -2.00
N GLY A 192 0.04 -8.70 -3.00
CA GLY A 192 -0.83 -8.17 -4.07
C GLY A 192 -1.76 -7.04 -3.61
N GLY A 193 -1.51 -6.51 -2.42
CA GLY A 193 -2.30 -5.44 -1.81
C GLY A 193 -2.05 -4.06 -2.41
N PRO A 194 -2.84 -3.06 -1.99
CA PRO A 194 -2.56 -1.66 -2.26
C PRO A 194 -1.37 -1.22 -1.41
N GLY A 195 -0.80 -0.05 -1.70
CA GLY A 195 0.38 0.46 -1.00
C GLY A 195 0.72 1.87 -1.45
N GLU A 196 1.38 2.63 -0.58
CA GLU A 196 1.95 3.94 -0.87
C GLU A 196 3.48 3.86 -0.68
N TRP A 197 4.25 4.04 -1.75
CA TRP A 197 5.70 3.82 -1.77
C TRP A 197 6.49 4.56 -0.67
N ASN A 198 6.03 5.76 -0.31
CA ASN A 198 6.58 6.63 0.70
C ASN A 198 6.11 6.26 2.13
N LEU A 199 5.16 5.35 2.28
CA LEU A 199 4.61 4.90 3.56
C LEU A 199 5.09 3.49 3.93
N LYS A 200 6.32 3.41 4.48
CA LYS A 200 6.91 2.16 5.00
C LYS A 200 6.99 1.04 3.95
N MET A 201 7.44 1.35 2.74
CA MET A 201 7.75 0.37 1.70
C MET A 201 9.21 0.43 1.26
N LEU A 202 9.77 -0.72 0.87
CA LEU A 202 11.09 -0.84 0.25
C LEU A 202 10.94 -1.15 -1.24
N GLN A 203 11.74 -0.50 -2.08
CA GLN A 203 11.82 -0.81 -3.51
C GLN A 203 12.86 -1.90 -3.76
N CYS A 204 12.49 -2.96 -4.49
CA CYS A 204 13.45 -3.99 -4.90
C CYS A 204 14.34 -3.48 -6.03
N ARG A 205 15.66 -3.49 -5.84
CA ARG A 205 16.65 -3.04 -6.85
C ARG A 205 16.58 -3.79 -8.18
N SER A 206 16.06 -5.03 -8.17
CA SER A 206 16.14 -5.96 -9.31
C SER A 206 14.84 -6.01 -10.13
N CYS A 207 13.68 -5.75 -9.53
CA CYS A 207 12.38 -5.75 -10.23
C CYS A 207 11.56 -4.45 -10.07
N LEU A 208 12.10 -3.46 -9.36
CA LEU A 208 11.54 -2.12 -9.10
C LEU A 208 10.18 -2.06 -8.37
N GLN A 209 9.52 -3.20 -8.14
CA GLN A 209 8.33 -3.35 -7.31
C GLN A 209 8.60 -2.94 -5.85
N TRP A 210 7.57 -2.42 -5.19
CA TRP A 210 7.56 -1.97 -3.80
C TRP A 210 7.01 -3.03 -2.85
N PHE A 211 7.57 -3.11 -1.64
CA PHE A 211 7.26 -4.14 -0.65
C PHE A 211 7.04 -3.54 0.74
N HIS A 212 5.87 -3.80 1.35
CA HIS A 212 5.52 -3.33 2.70
C HIS A 212 6.50 -3.80 3.77
N GLU A 213 6.88 -2.91 4.70
CA GLU A 213 7.58 -3.22 5.95
C GLU A 213 7.01 -4.49 6.60
N ALA A 214 5.69 -4.52 6.81
CA ALA A 214 4.98 -5.59 7.49
C ALA A 214 5.00 -6.96 6.78
N CYS A 215 5.41 -7.01 5.51
CA CYS A 215 5.60 -8.23 4.74
C CYS A 215 7.07 -8.69 4.61
N THR A 216 8.03 -7.83 4.97
CA THR A 216 9.47 -8.17 4.98
C THR A 216 9.86 -8.91 6.26
N GLN A 217 10.90 -9.75 6.19
CA GLN A 217 11.48 -10.48 7.32
C GLN A 217 12.95 -10.09 7.56
N CYS A 218 13.54 -9.25 6.71
CA CYS A 218 14.92 -8.82 6.79
C CYS A 218 15.20 -7.66 7.79
N LEU A 219 14.25 -6.76 8.02
CA LEU A 219 14.46 -5.51 8.79
C LEU A 219 14.82 -5.72 10.27
N SER A 220 15.81 -4.98 10.79
CA SER A 220 16.20 -4.98 12.21
C SER A 220 15.44 -3.96 13.05
N LYS A 221 14.92 -2.91 12.42
CA LYS A 221 14.13 -1.81 13.01
C LYS A 221 13.00 -1.44 12.04
N PRO A 222 11.88 -0.86 12.52
CA PRO A 222 10.84 -0.30 11.66
C PRO A 222 11.38 0.80 10.74
N LEU A 223 10.78 0.95 9.55
CA LEU A 223 11.11 2.02 8.61
C LEU A 223 10.53 3.36 9.07
N LEU A 224 11.25 4.44 8.80
CA LEU A 224 10.64 5.77 8.80
C LEU A 224 9.85 5.96 7.50
N TYR A 225 8.81 6.79 7.53
CA TYR A 225 8.17 7.25 6.30
C TYR A 225 9.18 7.97 5.39
N GLY A 226 9.10 7.72 4.09
CA GLY A 226 10.01 8.26 3.08
C GLY A 226 11.42 7.67 3.07
N ASP A 227 11.77 6.72 3.94
CA ASP A 227 13.14 6.23 4.06
C ASP A 227 13.53 5.27 2.94
N ARG A 228 14.23 5.81 1.94
CA ARG A 228 14.79 5.10 0.80
C ARG A 228 16.29 4.79 0.96
N PHE A 229 16.90 5.04 2.13
CA PHE A 229 18.32 4.79 2.38
C PHE A 229 18.58 3.29 2.64
N TYR A 230 18.18 2.45 1.68
CA TYR A 230 18.29 1.00 1.70
C TYR A 230 18.55 0.46 0.31
N GLU A 231 19.49 -0.47 0.18
CA GLU A 231 19.47 -1.46 -0.90
C GLU A 231 18.64 -2.65 -0.46
N PHE A 232 17.59 -2.96 -1.21
CA PHE A 232 16.70 -4.09 -0.93
C PHE A 232 16.55 -5.00 -2.15
N GLU A 233 16.49 -6.30 -1.92
CA GLU A 233 16.27 -7.31 -2.95
C GLU A 233 15.31 -8.39 -2.42
N CYS A 234 14.17 -8.54 -3.09
CA CYS A 234 13.02 -9.30 -2.63
C CYS A 234 13.18 -10.82 -2.81
N CYS A 235 12.36 -11.61 -2.11
CA CYS A 235 12.42 -13.08 -2.16
C CYS A 235 12.30 -13.66 -3.57
N VAL A 236 11.42 -13.08 -4.40
CA VAL A 236 11.16 -13.53 -5.78
C VAL A 236 12.40 -13.38 -6.65
N CYS A 237 13.09 -12.23 -6.59
CA CYS A 237 14.32 -12.01 -7.36
C CYS A 237 15.51 -12.84 -6.85
N ARG A 238 15.50 -13.24 -5.57
CA ARG A 238 16.59 -14.01 -4.95
C ARG A 238 16.39 -15.53 -5.01
N GLY A 239 15.17 -16.01 -5.29
CA GLY A 239 14.80 -17.41 -5.11
C GLY A 239 14.95 -17.90 -3.66
N GLY A 240 14.83 -17.01 -2.67
CA GLY A 240 15.17 -17.32 -1.29
C GLY A 240 14.96 -16.14 -0.32
N PRO A 241 15.65 -16.10 0.84
CA PRO A 241 15.55 -15.00 1.79
C PRO A 241 15.93 -13.63 1.20
N GLU A 242 15.20 -12.59 1.62
CA GLU A 242 15.48 -11.18 1.32
C GLU A 242 16.91 -10.77 1.68
N LYS A 243 17.47 -9.85 0.90
CA LYS A 243 18.70 -9.11 1.26
C LYS A 243 18.37 -7.65 1.46
N VAL A 244 18.84 -7.06 2.56
CA VAL A 244 18.73 -5.63 2.84
C VAL A 244 20.07 -5.08 3.36
N ARG A 245 20.43 -3.87 2.95
CA ARG A 245 21.58 -3.12 3.45
C ARG A 245 21.16 -1.67 3.69
N ARG A 246 21.41 -1.16 4.91
CA ARG A 246 21.25 0.27 5.23
C ARG A 246 22.34 1.07 4.52
N LEU A 247 21.97 2.16 3.88
CA LEU A 247 22.92 3.14 3.34
C LEU A 247 23.35 4.11 4.44
N GLN A 248 24.55 4.69 4.33
CA GLN A 248 25.04 5.70 5.27
C GLN A 248 24.24 7.01 5.08
N LEU A 249 23.83 7.64 6.18
CA LEU A 249 23.15 8.93 6.19
C LEU A 249 24.15 10.04 6.52
N ARG A 250 23.93 11.23 5.96
CA ARG A 250 24.54 12.49 6.43
C ARG A 250 23.55 13.22 7.34
N TRP A 251 24.03 14.20 8.10
CA TRP A 251 23.17 15.00 8.99
C TRP A 251 22.01 15.71 8.29
N VAL A 252 22.17 16.12 7.03
CA VAL A 252 21.07 16.66 6.20
C VAL A 252 20.00 15.62 5.91
N ASP A 253 20.40 14.37 5.68
CA ASP A 253 19.48 13.28 5.39
C ASP A 253 18.72 12.86 6.66
N VAL A 254 19.40 12.83 7.82
CA VAL A 254 18.76 12.65 9.15
C VAL A 254 17.71 13.73 9.40
N ALA A 255 18.08 15.01 9.23
CA ALA A 255 17.17 16.13 9.43
C ALA A 255 15.94 16.04 8.50
N HIS A 256 16.14 15.71 7.23
CA HIS A 256 15.05 15.57 6.25
C HIS A 256 14.17 14.36 6.55
N LEU A 257 14.73 13.19 6.85
CA LEU A 257 13.97 11.99 7.20
C LEU A 257 13.11 12.20 8.45
N VAL A 258 13.68 12.75 9.53
CA VAL A 258 12.93 13.05 10.76
C VAL A 258 11.80 14.04 10.47
N LEU A 259 12.09 15.13 9.77
CA LEU A 259 11.11 16.18 9.49
C LEU A 259 10.00 15.69 8.54
N TYR A 260 10.34 14.83 7.58
CA TYR A 260 9.36 14.16 6.70
C TYR A 260 8.50 13.16 7.49
N HIS A 261 9.12 12.31 8.32
CA HIS A 261 8.41 11.34 9.17
C HIS A 261 7.39 12.04 10.07
N LEU A 262 7.83 13.06 10.82
CA LEU A 262 6.97 13.88 11.67
C LEU A 262 5.87 14.58 10.84
N SER A 263 6.21 15.11 9.66
CA SER A 263 5.23 15.71 8.74
C SER A 263 4.13 14.73 8.33
N VAL A 264 4.46 13.45 8.10
CA VAL A 264 3.48 12.39 7.80
C VAL A 264 2.65 12.05 9.04
N CYS A 265 3.29 11.69 10.16
CA CYS A 265 2.63 11.29 11.40
C CYS A 265 1.65 12.35 11.94
N CYS A 266 2.11 13.59 12.06
CA CYS A 266 1.35 14.66 12.73
C CYS A 266 0.50 15.50 11.77
N LYS A 267 0.51 15.19 10.45
CA LYS A 267 -0.21 15.91 9.39
C LYS A 267 -0.01 17.44 9.38
N LYS A 268 1.10 17.96 9.92
CA LYS A 268 1.42 19.39 9.99
C LYS A 268 2.76 19.69 9.31
N LYS A 269 2.97 20.97 8.92
CA LYS A 269 4.16 21.41 8.17
C LYS A 269 5.35 21.84 9.04
N TYR A 270 5.10 22.36 10.25
CA TYR A 270 6.12 22.97 11.09
C TYR A 270 6.23 22.28 12.44
N PHE A 271 7.47 22.07 12.88
CA PHE A 271 7.83 21.37 14.11
C PHE A 271 8.82 22.20 14.93
N ASP A 272 8.63 22.24 16.24
CA ASP A 272 9.55 22.91 17.17
C ASP A 272 10.79 22.03 17.40
N PHE A 273 11.98 22.62 17.26
CA PHE A 273 13.24 21.89 17.35
C PHE A 273 13.44 21.23 18.71
N ASP A 274 13.29 22.00 19.80
CA ASP A 274 13.57 21.56 21.16
C ASP A 274 12.45 20.66 21.72
N ARG A 275 11.22 20.84 21.24
CA ARG A 275 10.03 20.11 21.75
C ARG A 275 9.60 18.92 20.92
N GLU A 276 10.01 18.81 19.65
CA GLU A 276 9.50 17.78 18.74
C GLU A 276 10.63 17.09 17.95
N ILE A 277 11.48 17.85 17.25
CA ILE A 277 12.49 17.28 16.35
C ILE A 277 13.61 16.58 17.15
N LEU A 278 14.20 17.28 18.12
CA LEU A 278 15.30 16.76 18.93
C LEU A 278 14.86 15.65 19.91
N PRO A 279 13.69 15.75 20.60
CA PRO A 279 13.16 14.63 21.39
C PRO A 279 12.93 13.38 20.54
N PHE A 280 12.20 13.48 19.42
CA PHE A 280 11.98 12.32 18.54
C PHE A 280 13.31 11.69 18.07
N THR A 281 14.26 12.51 17.65
CA THR A 281 15.58 12.04 17.19
C THR A 281 16.36 11.34 18.30
N SER A 282 16.25 11.83 19.54
CA SER A 282 16.95 11.28 20.70
C SER A 282 16.32 9.99 21.21
N GLU A 283 14.99 9.93 21.29
CA GLU A 283 14.21 8.76 21.71
C GLU A 283 14.32 7.60 20.71
N ASN A 284 14.44 7.91 19.41
CA ASN A 284 14.48 6.92 18.34
C ASN A 284 15.90 6.64 17.81
N TRP A 285 16.96 7.18 18.42
CA TRP A 285 18.33 7.21 17.90
C TRP A 285 18.80 5.87 17.29
N ASP A 286 18.69 4.78 18.05
CA ASP A 286 19.13 3.44 17.62
C ASP A 286 18.22 2.83 16.53
N SER A 287 16.98 3.31 16.43
CA SER A 287 16.00 2.90 15.41
C SER A 287 16.18 3.67 14.10
N LEU A 288 16.85 4.82 14.10
CA LEU A 288 17.18 5.59 12.88
C LEU A 288 18.27 4.90 12.04
N LEU A 289 19.00 3.92 12.59
CA LEU A 289 20.08 3.15 11.94
C LEU A 289 21.07 4.07 11.21
N LEU A 290 21.76 4.91 11.99
CA LEU A 290 22.54 6.05 11.51
C LEU A 290 23.94 5.72 10.97
N GLY A 291 24.35 4.45 11.01
CA GLY A 291 25.71 4.02 10.64
C GLY A 291 26.75 4.79 11.44
N GLU A 292 27.79 5.31 10.79
CA GLU A 292 28.92 6.05 11.39
C GLU A 292 28.50 7.21 12.32
N LEU A 293 27.31 7.79 12.11
CA LEU A 293 26.82 8.88 12.95
C LEU A 293 26.30 8.41 14.32
N SER A 294 26.06 7.10 14.54
CA SER A 294 25.52 6.56 15.81
C SER A 294 26.33 6.96 17.03
N ASP A 295 27.64 7.06 16.85
CA ASP A 295 28.64 7.23 17.89
C ASP A 295 28.82 8.71 18.27
N THR A 296 28.10 9.62 17.61
CA THR A 296 28.11 11.05 17.92
C THR A 296 27.76 11.28 19.40
N PRO A 297 28.61 11.98 20.18
CA PRO A 297 28.36 12.30 21.58
C PRO A 297 27.02 13.04 21.77
N LYS A 298 26.27 12.71 22.82
CA LYS A 298 24.92 13.29 23.06
C LYS A 298 24.90 14.83 23.04
N GLY A 299 25.94 15.48 23.56
CA GLY A 299 26.08 16.95 23.55
C GLY A 299 26.24 17.57 22.16
N GLU A 300 26.74 16.84 21.17
CA GLU A 300 26.91 17.32 19.79
C GLU A 300 25.68 17.09 18.90
N ARG A 301 24.83 16.11 19.22
CA ARG A 301 23.70 15.72 18.35
C ARG A 301 22.77 16.89 18.05
N SER A 302 22.49 17.72 19.05
CA SER A 302 21.67 18.93 18.90
C SER A 302 22.30 19.95 17.95
N SER A 303 23.57 20.30 18.14
CA SER A 303 24.24 21.31 17.32
C SER A 303 24.43 20.85 15.87
N ARG A 304 24.76 19.57 15.63
CA ARG A 304 24.88 18.98 14.29
C ARG A 304 23.53 18.98 13.55
N LEU A 305 22.45 18.55 14.21
CA LEU A 305 21.10 18.51 13.62
C LEU A 305 20.56 19.92 13.33
N LEU A 306 20.74 20.85 14.27
CA LEU A 306 20.34 22.25 14.10
C LEU A 306 21.15 22.95 13.01
N SER A 307 22.45 22.64 12.88
CA SER A 307 23.29 23.12 11.80
C SER A 307 22.77 22.65 10.44
N ALA A 308 22.48 21.34 10.29
CA ALA A 308 21.91 20.79 9.07
C ALA A 308 20.58 21.46 8.67
N LEU A 309 19.68 21.67 9.63
CA LEU A 309 18.40 22.37 9.42
C LEU A 309 18.54 23.84 9.01
N ASN A 310 19.61 24.52 9.45
CA ASN A 310 19.85 25.92 9.12
C ASN A 310 20.61 26.11 7.81
N SER A 311 21.52 25.20 7.44
CA SER A 311 22.39 25.34 6.27
C SER A 311 21.73 24.99 4.94
N HIS A 312 20.75 24.08 4.91
CA HIS A 312 20.14 23.58 3.66
C HIS A 312 18.81 24.29 3.37
N LYS A 313 18.91 25.55 2.91
CA LYS A 313 17.77 26.42 2.58
C LYS A 313 16.97 25.98 1.35
N ASP A 314 17.51 25.08 0.54
CA ASP A 314 16.80 24.37 -0.52
C ASP A 314 15.79 23.35 0.03
N ARG A 315 16.08 22.73 1.19
CA ARG A 315 15.26 21.67 1.79
C ARG A 315 14.37 22.19 2.93
N PHE A 316 14.87 23.11 3.75
CA PHE A 316 14.26 23.49 5.04
C PHE A 316 13.89 24.98 5.12
N ILE A 317 12.62 25.24 5.46
CA ILE A 317 12.09 26.55 5.83
C ILE A 317 12.25 26.73 7.35
N SER A 318 12.85 27.85 7.76
CA SER A 318 12.87 28.27 9.17
C SER A 318 11.66 29.14 9.51
N GLY A 319 11.17 29.02 10.75
CA GLY A 319 10.15 29.91 11.32
C GLY A 319 10.50 31.40 11.18
N ARG A 320 11.80 31.75 11.18
CA ARG A 320 12.28 33.13 10.97
C ARG A 320 11.86 33.70 9.61
N GLU A 321 11.89 32.90 8.55
CA GLU A 321 11.56 33.31 7.18
C GLU A 321 10.05 33.58 7.00
N ILE A 322 9.21 32.96 7.83
CA ILE A 322 7.75 33.09 7.82
C ILE A 322 7.18 33.89 9.00
N LYS A 323 8.01 34.73 9.64
CA LYS A 323 7.65 35.58 10.80
C LYS A 323 7.06 34.81 12.02
N LYS A 324 7.45 33.54 12.21
CA LYS A 324 7.10 32.72 13.38
C LYS A 324 8.30 32.54 14.33
N ARG A 325 8.12 31.76 15.41
CA ARG A 325 9.18 31.42 16.39
C ARG A 325 10.40 30.82 15.66
N LYS A 326 11.60 31.31 15.99
CA LYS A 326 12.88 30.96 15.30
C LYS A 326 13.24 29.47 15.34
N CYS A 327 12.77 28.74 16.35
CA CYS A 327 13.00 27.31 16.57
C CYS A 327 12.09 26.38 15.74
N LEU A 328 11.18 26.91 14.92
CA LEU A 328 10.32 26.10 14.05
C LEU A 328 11.03 25.76 12.74
N PHE A 329 10.91 24.51 12.28
CA PHE A 329 11.39 24.07 10.97
C PHE A 329 10.29 23.30 10.22
N GLY A 330 10.31 23.37 8.89
CA GLY A 330 9.43 22.61 8.01
C GLY A 330 10.09 22.36 6.65
N LEU A 331 9.63 21.35 5.91
CA LEU A 331 10.12 21.08 4.56
C LEU A 331 9.58 22.11 3.55
N HIS A 332 10.39 22.48 2.54
CA HIS A 332 9.91 23.27 1.41
C HIS A 332 8.78 22.54 0.67
N ALA A 333 9.12 21.38 0.08
CA ALA A 333 8.20 20.42 -0.48
C ALA A 333 8.07 19.20 0.45
N ARG A 334 6.85 18.71 0.69
CA ARG A 334 6.58 17.53 1.53
C ARG A 334 6.86 16.25 0.75
N ILE A 335 8.11 16.09 0.29
CA ILE A 335 8.61 14.92 -0.43
C ILE A 335 9.69 14.22 0.41
N PRO A 336 9.82 12.88 0.29
CA PRO A 336 10.93 12.15 0.89
C PRO A 336 12.30 12.71 0.49
N PRO A 337 13.33 12.55 1.33
CA PRO A 337 14.67 12.98 0.99
C PRO A 337 15.18 12.29 -0.29
N PRO A 338 15.94 13.00 -1.14
CA PRO A 338 16.58 12.40 -2.29
C PRO A 338 17.65 11.41 -1.83
N VAL A 339 17.72 10.25 -2.48
CA VAL A 339 18.89 9.38 -2.40
C VAL A 339 19.81 9.77 -3.55
N GLU A 340 20.90 10.44 -3.21
CA GLU A 340 21.94 10.78 -4.18
C GLU A 340 22.67 9.49 -4.61
N PRO A 341 22.88 9.24 -5.92
CA PRO A 341 23.70 8.12 -6.36
C PRO A 341 25.13 8.32 -5.86
N PRO A 342 25.84 7.26 -5.45
CA PRO A 342 27.21 7.39 -4.97
C PRO A 342 28.10 7.96 -6.08
N THR A 343 28.64 9.16 -5.87
CA THR A 343 29.66 9.75 -6.74
C THR A 343 30.98 9.03 -6.51
N GLY A 344 31.22 7.99 -7.32
CA GLY A 344 32.50 7.30 -7.43
C GLY A 344 32.69 6.87 -8.88
N ASP A 345 33.90 7.07 -9.42
CA ASP A 345 34.20 6.86 -10.83
C ASP A 345 33.93 5.43 -11.29
N GLY A 346 33.18 5.29 -12.40
CA GLY A 346 32.79 3.98 -12.94
C GLY A 346 31.31 3.90 -13.29
N ALA A 347 30.80 4.82 -14.10
CA ALA A 347 29.44 4.75 -14.61
C ALA A 347 29.28 3.55 -15.57
N PRO A 348 28.40 2.56 -15.29
CA PRO A 348 27.90 1.70 -16.34
C PRO A 348 26.99 2.56 -17.23
N THR A 349 27.33 2.68 -18.51
CA THR A 349 26.56 3.47 -19.47
C THR A 349 25.10 3.00 -19.51
N ARG A 350 24.19 3.89 -19.11
CA ARG A 350 22.75 3.75 -19.37
C ARG A 350 22.56 3.45 -20.86
N PRO A 351 21.80 2.41 -21.26
CA PRO A 351 21.53 2.18 -22.67
C PRO A 351 20.75 3.37 -23.20
N GLN A 352 21.39 4.15 -24.08
CA GLN A 352 20.73 5.22 -24.80
C GLN A 352 19.77 4.56 -25.80
N CYS A 353 18.50 4.96 -25.76
CA CYS A 353 17.54 4.57 -26.80
C CYS A 353 17.99 5.18 -28.13
N LEU A 354 18.63 4.37 -28.97
CA LEU A 354 19.11 4.79 -30.27
C LEU A 354 18.02 4.63 -31.34
N HIS A 355 17.95 5.64 -32.21
CA HIS A 355 17.27 5.68 -33.51
C HIS A 355 15.74 5.85 -33.54
N HIS A 356 15.32 7.10 -33.65
CA HIS A 356 14.44 7.47 -34.78
C HIS A 356 15.25 7.42 -36.09
N PRO A 357 14.65 7.05 -37.24
CA PRO A 357 15.32 7.08 -38.54
C PRO A 357 15.47 8.52 -39.06
N PRO A 358 16.51 8.84 -39.85
CA PRO A 358 16.71 10.17 -40.41
C PRO A 358 15.78 10.44 -41.60
N ALA A 359 15.42 11.72 -41.79
CA ALA A 359 14.74 12.17 -43.00
C ALA A 359 15.67 12.03 -44.21
N LEU A 360 15.21 11.36 -45.27
CA LEU A 360 15.94 11.24 -46.53
C LEU A 360 15.56 12.36 -47.50
N THR A 361 16.58 12.91 -48.14
CA THR A 361 16.50 14.01 -49.09
C THR A 361 15.96 13.59 -50.46
N ARG A 362 15.37 14.59 -51.12
CA ARG A 362 14.74 14.58 -52.44
C ARG A 362 15.69 14.15 -53.56
N VAL A 363 15.29 13.16 -54.37
CA VAL A 363 15.88 12.85 -55.70
C VAL A 363 14.77 12.80 -56.75
N THR A 364 15.09 13.23 -57.97
CA THR A 364 14.15 13.52 -59.07
C THR A 364 14.18 12.46 -60.19
N ARG A 365 13.03 12.06 -60.76
CA ARG A 365 12.78 12.04 -62.23
C ARG A 365 11.36 11.60 -62.69
N ALA A 366 10.84 12.36 -63.66
CA ALA A 366 10.12 11.98 -64.90
C ALA A 366 8.89 11.02 -64.93
N ALA A 367 7.70 11.63 -65.00
CA ALA A 367 6.72 11.63 -66.13
C ALA A 367 6.26 10.35 -66.89
N ALA A 368 4.94 10.10 -66.83
CA ALA A 368 3.98 9.80 -67.94
C ALA A 368 2.52 9.93 -67.39
N ALA A 369 1.66 10.84 -67.87
CA ALA A 369 0.57 10.66 -68.86
C ALA A 369 -0.49 9.56 -68.50
N THR A 370 -1.82 9.73 -68.55
CA THR A 370 -2.68 10.66 -69.35
C THR A 370 -4.12 10.79 -68.78
N THR A 371 -4.90 11.81 -69.21
CA THR A 371 -6.39 11.98 -69.17
C THR A 371 -7.13 12.00 -67.80
N SER A 372 -8.15 12.83 -67.52
CA SER A 372 -8.89 13.87 -68.28
C SER A 372 -9.63 14.84 -67.32
N GLY A 373 -9.80 16.13 -67.68
CA GLY A 373 -10.58 17.13 -66.89
C GLY A 373 -12.07 17.18 -67.27
N PRO A 374 -12.81 18.32 -67.09
CA PRO A 374 -12.44 19.65 -66.54
C PRO A 374 -13.30 20.02 -65.29
N GLN A 375 -13.54 21.26 -64.78
CA GLN A 375 -13.18 22.64 -65.13
C GLN A 375 -13.20 23.58 -63.87
N MET A 376 -13.32 24.91 -64.05
CA MET A 376 -13.53 25.98 -63.05
C MET A 376 -14.58 27.00 -63.60
N PRO A 377 -14.96 28.11 -62.90
CA PRO A 377 -14.17 29.36 -62.88
C PRO A 377 -14.02 30.03 -61.48
N ALA A 378 -12.86 30.58 -61.12
CA ALA A 378 -12.45 32.02 -61.12
C ALA A 378 -13.10 32.91 -60.01
N ALA A 379 -12.46 33.91 -59.39
CA ALA A 379 -11.24 34.67 -59.73
C ALA A 379 -10.45 35.22 -58.51
N CYS A 380 -9.29 35.84 -58.75
CA CYS A 380 -8.45 36.65 -57.82
C CYS A 380 -8.53 38.16 -58.23
N PRO A 381 -7.69 39.13 -57.74
CA PRO A 381 -6.60 39.12 -56.75
C PRO A 381 -6.53 40.36 -55.77
N GLY A 382 -5.48 40.44 -54.92
CA GLY A 382 -5.06 41.64 -54.17
C GLY A 382 -4.41 41.30 -52.80
N GLN A 383 -3.09 41.16 -52.69
CA GLN A 383 -2.05 42.18 -52.39
C GLN A 383 -1.91 42.66 -50.92
N CYS A 384 -0.78 42.24 -50.34
CA CYS A 384 0.18 43.01 -49.52
C CYS A 384 -0.13 43.57 -48.11
N THR A 385 0.80 43.18 -47.21
CA THR A 385 1.48 43.97 -46.16
C THR A 385 0.84 44.31 -44.81
N SER A 386 1.52 43.78 -43.77
CA SER A 386 1.99 44.48 -42.55
C SER A 386 1.26 44.25 -41.20
N CYS A 387 2.09 44.39 -40.16
CA CYS A 387 1.77 44.76 -38.77
C CYS A 387 1.28 43.71 -37.74
N LEU A 388 2.28 43.26 -36.95
CA LEU A 388 2.34 43.34 -35.48
C LEU A 388 1.22 42.74 -34.60
N GLN A 389 1.65 41.68 -33.90
CA GLN A 389 1.35 41.27 -32.52
C GLN A 389 0.03 40.50 -32.21
N PRO A 390 0.06 39.60 -31.20
CA PRO A 390 -0.97 38.58 -31.04
C PRO A 390 -2.00 38.93 -29.96
N ALA A 391 -3.27 38.60 -30.25
CA ALA A 391 -4.33 38.61 -29.26
C ALA A 391 -4.21 37.44 -28.26
N VAL A 392 -4.62 37.69 -27.03
CA VAL A 392 -4.64 36.73 -25.91
C VAL A 392 -5.81 35.75 -26.08
N PRO A 393 -5.61 34.43 -25.93
CA PRO A 393 -6.71 33.48 -25.72
C PRO A 393 -6.89 33.16 -24.22
N SER A 394 -8.13 33.39 -23.78
CA SER A 394 -8.75 33.05 -22.51
C SER A 394 -8.30 31.72 -21.87
N GLY A 395 -8.05 31.75 -20.56
CA GLY A 395 -7.75 30.54 -19.78
C GLY A 395 -8.99 29.69 -19.49
N CYS A 396 -8.97 28.41 -19.90
CA CYS A 396 -9.88 27.40 -19.40
C CYS A 396 -9.38 26.85 -18.05
N SER A 397 -9.94 27.35 -16.95
CA SER A 397 -9.66 26.85 -15.60
C SER A 397 -10.42 25.55 -15.33
N LEU A 398 -9.74 24.41 -15.38
CA LEU A 398 -10.23 23.14 -14.82
C LEU A 398 -9.98 23.12 -13.30
N PRO A 399 -11.02 22.93 -12.45
CA PRO A 399 -10.81 22.80 -11.02
C PRO A 399 -10.28 21.41 -10.66
N SER A 400 -8.99 21.32 -10.35
CA SER A 400 -8.39 20.12 -9.75
C SER A 400 -8.81 19.99 -8.28
N THR A 401 -9.94 19.33 -8.02
CA THR A 401 -10.36 18.98 -6.65
C THR A 401 -9.42 17.91 -6.08
N PRO A 402 -8.72 18.16 -4.96
CA PRO A 402 -7.86 17.14 -4.35
C PRO A 402 -8.72 16.06 -3.68
N LEU A 403 -8.60 14.82 -4.13
CA LEU A 403 -9.18 13.66 -3.45
C LEU A 403 -8.52 13.48 -2.07
N PRO A 404 -9.29 13.21 -0.99
CA PRO A 404 -8.71 12.90 0.30
C PRO A 404 -7.99 11.54 0.25
N ALA A 405 -6.74 11.51 0.71
CA ALA A 405 -5.97 10.27 0.81
C ALA A 405 -6.58 9.35 1.88
N PRO A 406 -6.84 8.05 1.57
CA PRO A 406 -7.39 7.12 2.54
C PRO A 406 -6.41 6.85 3.71
N GLN A 407 -6.93 6.71 4.92
CA GLN A 407 -6.15 6.20 6.06
C GLN A 407 -6.62 4.80 6.43
N GLY A 408 -5.73 3.96 6.95
CA GLY A 408 -6.20 2.74 7.61
C GLY A 408 -6.88 3.13 8.93
N PRO A 409 -7.75 2.27 9.49
CA PRO A 409 -8.30 2.50 10.81
C PRO A 409 -7.16 2.69 11.82
N LEU A 410 -7.11 3.86 12.44
CA LEU A 410 -5.99 4.31 13.25
C LEU A 410 -6.20 3.93 14.71
N GLY A 411 -5.72 2.75 15.08
CA GLY A 411 -5.38 2.47 16.47
C GLY A 411 -4.46 3.56 17.00
N MET A 412 -4.98 4.39 17.92
CA MET A 412 -4.35 5.65 18.32
C MET A 412 -2.99 5.43 18.99
N VAL A 413 -1.98 6.18 18.54
CA VAL A 413 -0.77 6.42 19.33
C VAL A 413 -0.94 7.78 19.99
N ASN A 414 -1.39 7.79 21.25
CA ASN A 414 -1.34 8.97 22.10
C ASN A 414 0.04 9.02 22.78
N PRO A 415 0.86 10.07 22.62
CA PRO A 415 2.18 10.14 23.22
C PRO A 415 2.10 10.52 24.71
N GLN A 416 1.74 9.56 25.57
CA GLN A 416 1.96 9.64 27.02
C GLN A 416 1.89 8.28 27.71
N THR A 417 2.76 8.09 28.70
CA THR A 417 3.02 6.86 29.50
C THR A 417 3.73 5.73 28.75
N GLY A 418 4.71 5.11 29.42
CA GLY A 418 5.62 4.11 28.85
C GLY A 418 5.30 2.66 29.22
N HIS A 419 6.23 1.78 28.81
CA HIS A 419 6.26 0.31 28.94
C HIS A 419 5.51 -0.51 27.86
N PRO A 420 6.02 -1.72 27.53
CA PRO A 420 5.67 -2.42 26.30
C PRO A 420 4.54 -3.44 26.50
N TRP A 421 3.52 -3.39 25.64
CA TRP A 421 2.37 -4.28 25.71
C TRP A 421 2.46 -5.42 24.68
N ASN A 422 2.61 -6.64 25.19
CA ASN A 422 2.32 -7.86 24.44
C ASN A 422 0.81 -7.97 24.21
N PHE A 423 0.39 -8.28 22.98
CA PHE A 423 -1.00 -8.65 22.69
C PHE A 423 -1.12 -10.15 22.45
N THR A 424 -1.80 -10.83 23.37
CA THR A 424 -2.21 -12.23 23.22
C THR A 424 -3.46 -12.29 22.34
N LEU A 425 -3.45 -13.12 21.29
CA LEU A 425 -4.65 -13.39 20.49
C LEU A 425 -5.64 -14.20 21.32
N VAL A 426 -6.78 -13.61 21.67
CA VAL A 426 -7.91 -14.33 22.27
C VAL A 426 -8.67 -15.02 21.14
N PHE A 427 -8.57 -16.35 21.07
CA PHE A 427 -9.47 -17.17 20.26
C PHE A 427 -10.81 -17.34 21.01
N PRO A 428 -11.97 -17.22 20.35
CA PRO A 428 -13.24 -17.58 20.95
C PRO A 428 -13.31 -19.12 21.12
N GLN A 429 -13.15 -19.61 22.35
CA GLN A 429 -13.42 -21.01 22.67
C GLN A 429 -14.92 -21.22 22.89
N THR A 430 -15.64 -21.66 21.87
CA THR A 430 -16.98 -22.23 22.03
C THR A 430 -16.86 -23.66 22.57
N SER A 431 -16.92 -23.81 23.89
CA SER A 431 -16.93 -25.13 24.53
C SER A 431 -18.33 -25.75 24.47
N LEU A 432 -18.52 -26.71 23.55
CA LEU A 432 -19.70 -27.55 23.49
C LEU A 432 -19.68 -28.55 24.67
N LYS A 433 -20.47 -28.27 25.71
CA LYS A 433 -20.75 -29.25 26.77
C LYS A 433 -21.67 -30.34 26.21
N VAL A 434 -21.11 -31.54 26.00
CA VAL A 434 -21.89 -32.76 25.81
C VAL A 434 -22.41 -33.23 27.18
N PRO A 435 -23.74 -33.41 27.39
CA PRO A 435 -24.25 -34.01 28.61
C PRO A 435 -24.02 -35.53 28.60
N PRO A 436 -23.77 -36.17 29.77
CA PRO A 436 -23.58 -37.60 29.83
C PRO A 436 -24.90 -38.34 29.56
N THR A 437 -24.87 -39.30 28.64
CA THR A 437 -25.88 -40.35 28.55
C THR A 437 -25.69 -41.37 29.68
N ARG A 438 -26.79 -42.03 30.06
CA ARG A 438 -26.90 -43.00 31.16
C ARG A 438 -25.92 -44.17 31.06
#